data_AF-A0A3N5F670-F1
#
_entry.id   AF-A0A3N5F670-F1
#
_cell.length_a   1.000
_cell.length_b   1.000
_cell.length_c   1.000
_cell.angle_alpha   90.00
_cell.angle_beta   90.00
_cell.angle_gamma   90.00
#
_symmetry.space_group_name_H-M   'P 1'
#
loop_
_entity.id
_entity.type
_entity.pdbx_description
1 polymer ?
#
loop_
_entity_poly.entity_id
_entity_poly.type
_entity_poly.pdbx_seq_one_letter_code
_entity_poly.pdbx_strand_id
1 'polypeptide(L)'
;PGFVFNRPSDIVSIVEAVGAKNFGAMYDTCHAYMCAVVGARQSGGAPETSKGGMLDLAQKLRGRINAIQIIDCDGELNEHGTSTHKVFGTAKIDFPPVLKELSANSGCPHDWWTIDLCFEDGAWPKTAACKKGADQLNALIHGNGVAKAAKAKAPAKKAPAKKAKAKPKAKPAKKAAKSKPKAKAKAKKK
;
A
#
# COMPACT_ATOMS: atom_id res chain seq x y z
N PRO A 1 -5.16 -3.53 -15.15
CA PRO A 1 -6.63 -3.65 -15.02
C PRO A 1 -7.21 -4.45 -16.19
N GLY A 2 -8.35 -5.11 -15.99
CA GLY A 2 -9.00 -5.93 -17.01
C GLY A 2 -9.80 -5.18 -18.10
N PHE A 3 -9.64 -3.86 -18.21
CA PHE A 3 -10.48 -3.01 -19.06
C PHE A 3 -9.91 -2.85 -20.48
N VAL A 4 -10.74 -2.37 -21.39
CA VAL A 4 -10.36 -2.08 -22.79
C VAL A 4 -9.56 -0.77 -22.92
N PHE A 5 -9.85 0.23 -22.09
CA PHE A 5 -9.18 1.53 -22.12
C PHE A 5 -8.26 1.68 -20.90
N ASN A 6 -6.98 1.35 -21.06
CA ASN A 6 -5.97 1.44 -19.99
C ASN A 6 -4.88 2.49 -20.24
N ARG A 7 -4.91 3.19 -21.38
CA ARG A 7 -3.94 4.26 -21.66
C ARG A 7 -4.34 5.53 -20.92
N PRO A 8 -3.42 6.24 -20.24
CA PRO A 8 -3.74 7.52 -19.62
C PRO A 8 -4.39 8.53 -20.58
N SER A 9 -3.91 8.63 -21.82
CA SER A 9 -4.51 9.45 -22.87
C SER A 9 -5.96 9.06 -23.18
N ASP A 10 -6.24 7.78 -23.44
CA ASP A 10 -7.60 7.30 -23.71
C ASP A 10 -8.56 7.63 -22.56
N ILE A 11 -8.14 7.39 -21.31
CA ILE A 11 -8.96 7.67 -20.12
C ILE A 11 -9.33 9.15 -20.07
N VAL A 12 -8.35 10.05 -20.26
CA VAL A 12 -8.58 11.50 -20.27
C VAL A 12 -9.49 11.90 -21.43
N SER A 13 -9.23 11.41 -22.64
CA SER A 13 -10.01 11.73 -23.84
C SER A 13 -11.46 11.26 -23.74
N ILE A 14 -11.73 10.10 -23.13
CA ILE A 14 -13.11 9.63 -22.91
C ILE A 14 -13.87 10.57 -21.98
N VAL A 15 -13.25 10.94 -20.85
CA VAL A 15 -13.89 11.86 -19.88
C VAL A 15 -14.15 13.23 -20.53
N GLU A 16 -13.20 13.72 -21.33
CA GLU A 16 -13.33 14.98 -22.06
C GLU A 16 -14.41 14.94 -23.15
N ALA A 17 -14.43 13.88 -23.95
CA ALA A 17 -15.36 13.73 -25.06
C ALA A 17 -16.82 13.63 -24.57
N VAL A 18 -17.06 12.98 -23.43
CA VAL A 18 -18.41 12.92 -22.85
C VAL A 18 -18.84 14.30 -22.31
N GLY A 19 -17.96 15.00 -21.59
CA GLY A 19 -18.15 16.40 -21.21
C GLY A 19 -19.40 16.71 -20.37
N ALA A 20 -20.05 15.69 -19.78
CA ALA A 20 -21.28 15.85 -19.01
C ALA A 20 -21.00 16.11 -17.53
N LYS A 21 -21.78 17.00 -16.90
CA LYS A 21 -21.59 17.41 -15.49
C LYS A 21 -21.67 16.26 -14.47
N ASN A 22 -22.40 15.19 -14.81
CA ASN A 22 -22.61 14.01 -13.97
C ASN A 22 -21.76 12.81 -14.42
N PHE A 23 -20.87 13.00 -15.39
CA PHE A 23 -19.93 11.99 -15.85
C PHE A 23 -18.51 12.34 -15.42
N GLY A 24 -17.76 11.34 -14.96
CA GLY A 24 -16.40 11.53 -14.46
C GLY A 24 -15.68 10.21 -14.30
N ALA A 25 -14.40 10.29 -13.94
CA ALA A 25 -13.58 9.13 -13.65
C ALA A 25 -13.75 8.68 -12.19
N MET A 26 -13.92 7.38 -11.99
CA MET A 26 -13.64 6.76 -10.70
C MET A 26 -12.14 6.50 -10.61
N TYR A 27 -11.46 7.20 -9.72
CA TYR A 27 -10.02 7.07 -9.53
C TYR A 27 -9.72 5.95 -8.52
N ASP A 28 -9.36 4.77 -9.03
CA ASP A 28 -8.84 3.66 -8.23
C ASP A 28 -7.30 3.69 -8.22
N THR A 29 -6.68 3.70 -7.04
CA THR A 29 -5.22 3.84 -6.92
C THR A 29 -4.45 2.66 -7.51
N CYS A 30 -4.97 1.43 -7.39
CA CYS A 30 -4.35 0.24 -7.95
C CYS A 30 -4.42 0.26 -9.48
N HIS A 31 -5.60 0.56 -10.04
CA HIS A 31 -5.75 0.66 -11.48
C HIS A 31 -4.99 1.83 -12.08
N ALA A 32 -4.96 2.99 -11.42
CA ALA A 32 -4.16 4.13 -11.86
C ALA A 32 -2.66 3.79 -11.87
N TYR A 33 -2.16 3.04 -10.88
CA TYR A 33 -0.79 2.52 -10.89
C TYR A 33 -0.56 1.61 -12.10
N MET A 34 -1.45 0.64 -12.33
CA MET A 34 -1.32 -0.29 -13.45
C MET A 34 -1.41 0.39 -14.82
N CYS A 35 -2.23 1.44 -14.96
CA CYS A 35 -2.37 2.19 -16.21
C CYS A 35 -1.18 3.13 -16.44
N ALA A 36 -0.80 3.94 -15.46
CA ALA A 36 0.13 5.05 -15.67
C ALA A 36 1.58 4.74 -15.27
N VAL A 37 1.83 3.72 -14.45
CA VAL A 37 3.18 3.29 -14.05
C VAL A 37 3.60 2.04 -14.80
N VAL A 38 2.74 1.01 -14.83
CA VAL A 38 3.06 -0.28 -15.46
C VAL A 38 2.77 -0.28 -16.96
N GLY A 39 1.74 0.45 -17.41
CA GLY A 39 1.27 0.38 -18.80
C GLY A 39 0.53 -0.92 -19.12
N ALA A 40 -0.10 -1.53 -18.12
CA ALA A 40 -0.65 -2.88 -18.22
C ALA A 40 -1.86 -2.95 -19.15
N ARG A 41 -1.86 -3.97 -20.02
CA ARG A 41 -2.98 -4.31 -20.92
C ARG A 41 -3.47 -3.14 -21.77
N GLN A 42 -2.56 -2.27 -22.21
CA GLN A 42 -2.88 -1.22 -23.16
C GLN A 42 -2.88 -1.76 -24.58
N SER A 43 -3.88 -1.38 -25.36
CA SER A 43 -3.99 -1.68 -26.79
C SER A 43 -3.70 -0.45 -27.64
N GLY A 44 -3.56 -0.62 -28.97
CA GLY A 44 -3.50 0.51 -29.91
C GLY A 44 -2.13 1.17 -30.08
N GLY A 45 -1.05 0.57 -29.56
CA GLY A 45 0.31 1.08 -29.80
C GLY A 45 1.30 0.68 -28.71
N ALA A 46 2.45 1.37 -28.70
CA ALA A 46 3.45 1.23 -27.64
C ALA A 46 2.85 1.62 -26.27
N PRO A 47 3.19 0.92 -25.18
CA PRO A 47 2.71 1.26 -23.85
C PRO A 47 3.01 2.72 -23.48
N GLU A 48 2.00 3.39 -22.95
CA GLU A 48 2.05 4.74 -22.42
C GLU A 48 2.07 4.71 -20.91
N THR A 49 3.22 5.06 -20.35
CA THR A 49 3.41 5.38 -18.95
C THR A 49 3.59 6.89 -18.81
N SER A 50 3.29 7.42 -17.63
CA SER A 50 3.49 8.84 -17.32
C SER A 50 4.75 9.03 -16.48
N LYS A 51 5.49 10.12 -16.68
CA LYS A 51 6.75 10.38 -15.95
C LYS A 51 6.52 10.52 -14.44
N GLY A 52 5.42 11.15 -14.02
CA GLY A 52 4.93 11.17 -12.65
C GLY A 52 3.94 10.05 -12.33
N GLY A 53 3.82 9.05 -13.21
CA GLY A 53 3.00 7.86 -12.99
C GLY A 53 1.53 8.17 -12.75
N MET A 54 0.96 7.54 -11.74
CA MET A 54 -0.44 7.76 -11.36
C MET A 54 -0.72 9.20 -10.90
N LEU A 55 0.25 9.90 -10.29
CA LEU A 55 0.05 11.31 -9.90
C LEU A 55 -0.24 12.20 -11.13
N ASP A 56 0.48 12.02 -12.24
CA ASP A 56 0.23 12.75 -13.48
C ASP A 56 -1.18 12.47 -14.02
N LEU A 57 -1.67 11.23 -13.92
CA LEU A 57 -3.03 10.88 -14.32
C LEU A 57 -4.07 11.59 -13.44
N ALA A 58 -3.87 11.63 -12.12
CA ALA A 58 -4.74 12.39 -11.22
C ALA A 58 -4.76 13.89 -11.58
N GLN A 59 -3.60 14.46 -11.91
CA GLN A 59 -3.48 15.86 -12.33
C GLN A 59 -4.19 16.16 -13.66
N LYS A 60 -4.14 15.24 -14.62
CA LYS A 60 -4.86 15.37 -15.90
C LYS A 60 -6.37 15.25 -15.74
N LEU A 61 -6.84 14.58 -14.69
CA LEU A 61 -8.26 14.37 -14.38
C LEU A 61 -8.83 15.36 -13.35
N ARG A 62 -8.10 16.42 -12.99
CA ARG A 62 -8.55 17.45 -12.03
C ARG A 62 -9.95 17.96 -12.34
N GLY A 63 -10.78 18.04 -11.30
CA GLY A 63 -12.17 18.48 -11.40
C GLY A 63 -13.12 17.50 -12.07
N ARG A 64 -12.64 16.34 -12.53
CA ARG A 64 -13.43 15.33 -13.25
C ARG A 64 -13.40 13.95 -12.59
N ILE A 65 -12.82 13.83 -11.39
CA ILE A 65 -12.86 12.61 -10.59
C ILE A 65 -14.07 12.69 -9.66
N ASN A 66 -15.04 11.81 -9.86
CA ASN A 66 -16.32 11.85 -9.13
C ASN A 66 -16.45 10.74 -8.08
N ALA A 67 -15.52 9.79 -8.03
CA ALA A 67 -15.43 8.75 -7.01
C ALA A 67 -13.96 8.34 -6.82
N ILE A 68 -13.61 7.92 -5.60
CA ILE A 68 -12.25 7.53 -5.24
C ILE A 68 -12.27 6.15 -4.58
N GLN A 69 -11.47 5.24 -5.12
CA GLN A 69 -11.16 3.93 -4.55
C GLN A 69 -9.68 3.89 -4.17
N ILE A 70 -9.40 3.38 -2.98
CA ILE A 70 -8.04 3.27 -2.44
C ILE A 70 -7.72 1.82 -2.10
N ILE A 71 -6.59 1.36 -2.62
CA ILE A 71 -5.95 0.09 -2.29
C ILE A 71 -4.51 0.09 -2.79
N ASP A 72 -3.62 -0.64 -2.12
CA ASP A 72 -2.22 -0.76 -2.55
C ASP A 72 -2.10 -1.78 -3.69
N CYS A 73 -1.01 -1.68 -4.46
CA CYS A 73 -0.77 -2.51 -5.64
C CYS A 73 0.71 -2.88 -5.73
N ASP A 74 0.99 -4.13 -6.08
CA ASP A 74 2.34 -4.64 -6.30
C ASP A 74 2.79 -4.56 -7.77
N GLY A 75 1.94 -4.04 -8.66
CA GLY A 75 2.24 -3.91 -10.08
C GLY A 75 2.01 -5.17 -10.91
N GLU A 76 1.53 -6.26 -10.30
CA GLU A 76 1.30 -7.53 -10.98
C GLU A 76 -0.17 -7.72 -11.37
N LEU A 77 -0.40 -8.68 -12.27
CA LEU A 77 -1.74 -9.17 -12.60
C LEU A 77 -1.97 -10.54 -11.93
N ASN A 78 -3.19 -10.74 -11.42
CA ASN A 78 -3.65 -12.03 -10.89
C ASN A 78 -4.04 -13.00 -12.03
N GLU A 79 -4.46 -14.22 -11.67
CA GLU A 79 -4.88 -15.28 -12.58
C GLU A 79 -6.08 -14.92 -13.46
N HIS A 80 -6.87 -13.91 -13.07
CA HIS A 80 -7.98 -13.37 -13.87
C HIS A 80 -7.52 -12.28 -14.85
N GLY A 81 -6.22 -11.99 -14.89
CA GLY A 81 -5.63 -10.95 -15.74
C GLY A 81 -6.00 -9.55 -15.30
N THR A 82 -6.41 -9.35 -14.04
CA THR A 82 -6.63 -8.03 -13.44
C THR A 82 -5.58 -7.72 -12.39
N SER A 83 -5.53 -6.48 -11.90
CA SER A 83 -4.51 -6.03 -10.96
C SER A 83 -4.62 -6.71 -9.61
N THR A 84 -3.49 -6.93 -8.94
CA THR A 84 -3.46 -7.49 -7.59
C THR A 84 -3.61 -6.40 -6.53
N HIS A 85 -4.55 -6.60 -5.61
CA HIS A 85 -4.85 -5.71 -4.50
C HIS A 85 -4.04 -6.11 -3.26
N LYS A 86 -3.49 -5.12 -2.54
CA LYS A 86 -2.68 -5.38 -1.35
C LYS A 86 -3.10 -4.49 -0.19
N VAL A 87 -2.85 -4.99 1.02
CA VAL A 87 -3.01 -4.19 2.25
C VAL A 87 -2.10 -2.97 2.18
N PHE A 88 -2.58 -1.81 2.61
CA PHE A 88 -1.82 -0.55 2.56
C PHE A 88 -0.43 -0.66 3.19
N GLY A 89 0.57 -0.13 2.48
CA GLY A 89 1.96 -0.06 2.94
C GLY A 89 2.71 -1.39 2.81
N THR A 90 2.12 -2.37 2.12
CA THR A 90 2.77 -3.67 1.86
C THR A 90 3.22 -3.82 0.42
N ALA A 91 2.91 -2.86 -0.47
CA ALA A 91 3.27 -2.91 -1.87
C ALA A 91 3.92 -1.60 -2.36
N LYS A 92 3.64 -1.16 -3.59
CA LYS A 92 4.50 -0.20 -4.33
C LYS A 92 3.95 1.23 -4.40
N ILE A 93 2.73 1.50 -3.96
CA ILE A 93 2.13 2.83 -4.15
C ILE A 93 2.67 3.85 -3.13
N ASP A 94 3.23 4.95 -3.62
CA ASP A 94 3.52 6.14 -2.82
C ASP A 94 2.25 6.99 -2.68
N PHE A 95 1.46 6.70 -1.64
CA PHE A 95 0.15 7.31 -1.43
C PHE A 95 0.15 8.83 -1.15
N PRO A 96 1.03 9.38 -0.28
CA PRO A 96 0.86 10.76 0.19
C PRO A 96 0.78 11.82 -0.92
N PRO A 97 1.61 11.80 -1.98
CA PRO A 97 1.48 12.77 -3.07
C PRO A 97 0.14 12.64 -3.81
N VAL A 98 -0.28 11.41 -4.12
CA VAL A 98 -1.51 11.15 -4.88
C VAL A 98 -2.74 11.52 -4.06
N LEU A 99 -2.80 11.12 -2.80
CA LEU A 99 -3.96 11.43 -1.95
C LEU A 99 -4.08 12.93 -1.66
N LYS A 100 -2.96 13.65 -1.54
CA LYS A 100 -3.00 15.12 -1.44
C LYS A 100 -3.57 15.76 -2.71
N GLU A 101 -3.16 15.27 -3.89
CA GLU A 101 -3.68 15.74 -5.17
C GLU A 101 -5.18 15.45 -5.31
N LEU A 102 -5.61 14.22 -5.01
CA LEU A 102 -7.02 13.82 -5.07
C LEU A 102 -7.88 14.62 -4.09
N SER A 103 -7.41 14.82 -2.86
CA SER A 103 -8.16 15.58 -1.87
C SER A 103 -8.31 17.05 -2.26
N ALA A 104 -7.28 17.65 -2.85
CA ALA A 104 -7.32 19.07 -3.21
C ALA A 104 -8.08 19.33 -4.52
N ASN A 105 -7.95 18.44 -5.52
CA ASN A 105 -8.30 18.76 -6.89
C ASN A 105 -9.15 17.72 -7.62
N SER A 106 -9.67 16.67 -6.96
CA SER A 106 -10.48 15.65 -7.65
C SER A 106 -11.74 16.22 -8.31
N GLY A 107 -12.43 17.14 -7.63
CA GLY A 107 -13.80 17.51 -7.98
C GLY A 107 -14.86 16.53 -7.45
N CYS A 108 -14.45 15.61 -6.55
CA CYS A 108 -15.33 14.62 -5.97
C CYS A 108 -16.41 15.31 -5.10
N PRO A 109 -17.71 15.02 -5.30
CA PRO A 109 -18.78 15.69 -4.56
C PRO A 109 -18.97 15.17 -3.12
N HIS A 110 -18.18 14.18 -2.70
CA HIS A 110 -18.29 13.53 -1.40
C HIS A 110 -16.94 13.44 -0.67
N ASP A 111 -17.00 13.25 0.64
CA ASP A 111 -15.87 13.32 1.58
C ASP A 111 -15.39 11.95 2.09
N TRP A 112 -15.87 10.86 1.49
CA TRP A 112 -15.48 9.49 1.81
C TRP A 112 -14.68 8.82 0.68
N TRP A 113 -13.90 7.81 1.06
CA TRP A 113 -13.21 6.90 0.13
C TRP A 113 -13.76 5.48 0.26
N THR A 114 -13.68 4.72 -0.82
CA THR A 114 -13.94 3.27 -0.79
C THR A 114 -12.63 2.50 -0.75
N ILE A 115 -12.58 1.40 0.00
CA ILE A 115 -11.47 0.46 -0.04
C ILE A 115 -11.85 -0.66 -1.00
N ASP A 116 -11.05 -0.87 -2.05
CA ASP A 116 -11.26 -1.96 -3.00
C ASP A 116 -10.46 -3.20 -2.57
N LEU A 117 -11.10 -4.35 -2.48
CA LEU A 117 -10.50 -5.66 -2.14
C LEU A 117 -10.89 -6.73 -3.16
N CYS A 118 -11.18 -6.32 -4.41
CA CYS A 118 -11.61 -7.20 -5.47
C CYS A 118 -10.63 -8.36 -5.70
N PHE A 119 -11.15 -9.59 -5.72
CA PHE A 119 -10.37 -10.84 -5.86
C PHE A 119 -9.28 -11.06 -4.80
N GLU A 120 -9.32 -10.35 -3.66
CA GLU A 120 -8.33 -10.53 -2.61
C GLU A 120 -8.74 -11.67 -1.68
N ASP A 121 -7.89 -12.70 -1.61
CA ASP A 121 -8.08 -13.84 -0.71
C ASP A 121 -8.17 -13.39 0.74
N GLY A 122 -9.21 -13.85 1.46
CA GLY A 122 -9.42 -13.43 2.85
C GLY A 122 -9.70 -11.93 2.99
N ALA A 123 -10.52 -11.37 2.09
CA ALA A 123 -10.92 -9.97 2.12
C ALA A 123 -11.41 -9.50 3.50
N TRP A 124 -12.20 -10.33 4.21
CA TRP A 124 -12.79 -9.96 5.51
C TRP A 124 -11.76 -9.58 6.59
N PRO A 125 -10.78 -10.45 6.95
CA PRO A 125 -9.73 -10.04 7.88
C PRO A 125 -8.84 -8.91 7.34
N LYS A 126 -8.65 -8.82 6.02
CA LYS A 126 -7.87 -7.73 5.40
C LYS A 126 -8.60 -6.39 5.43
N THR A 127 -9.93 -6.36 5.44
CA THR A 127 -10.74 -5.13 5.57
C THR A 127 -10.33 -4.33 6.81
N ALA A 128 -10.16 -4.99 7.96
CA ALA A 128 -9.75 -4.31 9.20
C ALA A 128 -8.35 -3.69 9.09
N ALA A 129 -7.41 -4.40 8.48
CA ALA A 129 -6.05 -3.90 8.24
C ALA A 129 -6.07 -2.72 7.24
N CYS A 130 -6.83 -2.83 6.16
CA CYS A 130 -6.97 -1.76 5.18
C CYS A 130 -7.65 -0.53 5.78
N LYS A 131 -8.69 -0.69 6.61
CA LYS A 131 -9.32 0.43 7.30
C LYS A 131 -8.33 1.18 8.19
N LYS A 132 -7.50 0.45 8.94
CA LYS A 132 -6.43 1.06 9.75
C LYS A 132 -5.41 1.81 8.89
N GLY A 133 -5.01 1.26 7.76
CA GLY A 133 -4.12 1.92 6.81
C GLY A 133 -4.73 3.19 6.21
N ALA A 134 -5.99 3.14 5.78
CA ALA A 134 -6.73 4.29 5.29
C ALA A 134 -6.82 5.41 6.35
N ASP A 135 -7.09 5.07 7.62
CA ASP A 135 -7.12 6.03 8.72
C ASP A 135 -5.75 6.68 8.95
N GLN A 136 -4.66 5.91 8.84
CA GLN A 136 -3.30 6.44 8.96
C GLN A 136 -2.96 7.37 7.80
N LEU A 137 -3.36 7.03 6.57
CA LEU A 137 -3.18 7.88 5.39
C LEU A 137 -3.98 9.17 5.54
N ASN A 138 -5.25 9.08 5.92
CA ASN A 138 -6.11 10.23 6.19
C ASN A 138 -5.48 11.18 7.24
N ALA A 139 -5.00 10.60 8.34
CA ALA A 139 -4.31 11.35 9.38
C ALA A 139 -2.97 11.95 8.93
N LEU A 140 -2.26 11.30 8.00
CA LEU A 140 -1.00 11.81 7.45
C LEU A 140 -1.21 13.01 6.51
N ILE A 141 -2.26 12.96 5.67
CA ILE A 141 -2.51 13.99 4.67
C ILE A 141 -3.27 15.20 5.23
N HIS A 142 -4.13 15.01 6.24
CA HIS A 142 -4.93 16.08 6.85
C HIS A 142 -4.52 16.44 8.28
N GLY A 143 -3.69 15.61 8.92
CA GLY A 143 -3.35 15.78 10.31
C GLY A 143 -2.06 16.57 10.54
N ASN A 144 -2.22 17.86 10.84
CA ASN A 144 -1.49 18.48 11.96
C ASN A 144 -1.96 17.94 13.34
N GLY A 145 -2.89 16.97 13.38
CA GLY A 145 -3.55 16.44 14.59
C GLY A 145 -2.88 15.24 15.28
N VAL A 146 -1.98 14.50 14.62
CA VAL A 146 -1.31 13.34 15.25
C VAL A 146 -0.18 13.77 16.20
N ALA A 147 0.41 14.95 15.99
CA ALA A 147 1.40 15.52 16.91
C ALA A 147 0.83 15.77 18.33
N LYS A 148 -0.48 16.00 18.46
CA LYS A 148 -1.16 16.17 19.76
C LYS A 148 -1.41 14.83 20.46
N ALA A 149 -1.72 13.76 19.72
CA ALA A 149 -1.92 12.43 20.29
C ALA A 149 -0.59 11.72 20.63
N ALA A 150 0.47 11.93 19.84
CA ALA A 150 1.80 11.36 20.10
C ALA A 150 2.49 12.00 21.33
N LYS A 151 2.23 13.28 21.63
CA LYS A 151 2.71 13.92 22.87
C LYS A 151 2.00 13.43 24.14
N ALA A 152 0.81 12.83 24.02
CA ALA A 152 0.08 12.26 25.16
C ALA A 152 0.53 10.83 25.54
N LYS A 153 1.42 10.20 24.76
CA LYS A 153 1.91 8.82 24.99
C LYS A 153 3.43 8.70 25.12
N ALA A 154 4.15 9.78 25.36
CA ALA A 154 5.55 9.68 25.77
C ALA A 154 5.63 9.12 27.20
N PRO A 155 6.34 8.00 27.45
CA PRO A 155 6.53 7.52 28.81
C PRO A 155 7.38 8.54 29.57
N ALA A 156 6.96 8.87 30.79
CA ALA A 156 7.73 9.71 31.71
C ALA A 156 9.17 9.19 31.79
N LYS A 157 10.14 10.10 31.55
CA LYS A 157 11.57 9.81 31.67
C LYS A 157 11.83 9.17 33.04
N LYS A 158 12.26 7.90 33.06
CA LYS A 158 12.79 7.26 34.27
C LYS A 158 14.02 8.03 34.74
N ALA A 159 14.03 8.37 36.02
CA ALA A 159 15.16 9.01 36.70
C ALA A 159 16.42 8.13 36.62
N PRO A 160 17.63 8.71 36.61
CA PRO A 160 18.87 7.93 36.45
C PRO A 160 19.13 7.04 37.67
N ALA A 161 19.40 5.77 37.41
CA ALA A 161 19.72 4.77 38.42
C ALA A 161 21.06 5.08 39.11
N LYS A 162 21.07 5.06 40.46
CA LYS A 162 22.29 5.15 41.27
C LYS A 162 23.19 3.93 41.02
N LYS A 163 24.47 4.17 40.74
CA LYS A 163 25.52 3.16 40.55
C LYS A 163 25.66 2.26 41.80
N ALA A 164 25.43 0.97 41.65
CA ALA A 164 25.82 -0.03 42.64
C ALA A 164 27.29 -0.42 42.47
N LYS A 165 28.04 -0.43 43.58
CA LYS A 165 29.46 -0.81 43.65
C LYS A 165 29.66 -2.30 43.39
N ALA A 166 30.72 -2.63 42.65
CA ALA A 166 31.10 -3.99 42.27
C ALA A 166 31.52 -4.86 43.48
N LYS A 167 31.17 -6.16 43.45
CA LYS A 167 31.76 -7.21 44.28
C LYS A 167 32.54 -8.21 43.38
N PRO A 168 33.62 -8.82 43.89
CA PRO A 168 34.63 -9.49 43.06
C PRO A 168 34.25 -10.91 42.61
N LYS A 169 34.87 -11.31 41.50
CA LYS A 169 34.68 -12.53 40.72
C LYS A 169 35.06 -13.82 41.48
N ALA A 170 34.25 -14.86 41.33
CA ALA A 170 34.61 -16.25 41.61
C ALA A 170 34.85 -17.04 40.30
N LYS A 171 35.85 -17.94 40.33
CA LYS A 171 36.41 -18.72 39.21
C LYS A 171 35.44 -19.73 38.56
N PRO A 172 35.65 -20.11 37.28
CA PRO A 172 34.79 -21.08 36.58
C PRO A 172 35.19 -22.53 36.89
N ALA A 173 34.21 -23.37 37.18
CA ALA A 173 34.35 -24.83 37.23
C ALA A 173 34.00 -25.45 35.87
N LYS A 174 34.94 -26.24 35.33
CA LYS A 174 34.78 -27.11 34.15
C LYS A 174 33.71 -28.17 34.41
N LYS A 175 32.79 -28.38 33.47
CA LYS A 175 32.11 -29.68 33.31
C LYS A 175 32.05 -30.09 31.83
N ALA A 176 32.43 -31.34 31.64
CA ALA A 176 32.60 -32.04 30.38
C ALA A 176 31.25 -32.47 29.77
N ALA A 177 31.16 -32.41 28.44
CA ALA A 177 30.11 -33.09 27.68
C ALA A 177 30.70 -34.35 27.03
N LYS A 178 30.19 -35.53 27.43
CA LYS A 178 30.52 -36.84 26.85
C LYS A 178 29.55 -37.17 25.69
N SER A 179 30.15 -37.57 24.57
CA SER A 179 29.77 -38.62 23.60
C SER A 179 28.33 -38.72 23.04
N LYS A 180 28.22 -38.50 21.72
CA LYS A 180 27.19 -39.05 20.81
C LYS A 180 27.35 -40.57 20.60
N PRO A 181 26.27 -41.31 20.31
CA PRO A 181 26.36 -42.54 19.53
C PRO A 181 25.64 -42.46 18.16
N LYS A 182 26.46 -42.77 17.14
CA LYS A 182 26.24 -43.48 15.86
C LYS A 182 24.81 -43.64 15.30
N ALA A 183 24.60 -43.06 14.11
CA ALA A 183 23.63 -43.53 13.13
C ALA A 183 24.12 -44.80 12.43
N LYS A 184 23.27 -45.83 12.31
CA LYS A 184 23.46 -46.98 11.41
C LYS A 184 22.51 -46.83 10.23
N ALA A 185 23.08 -46.75 9.03
CA ALA A 185 22.35 -46.83 7.76
C ALA A 185 21.83 -48.26 7.54
N LYS A 186 20.55 -48.41 7.20
CA LYS A 186 19.98 -49.63 6.62
C LYS A 186 20.05 -49.51 5.09
N ALA A 187 20.88 -50.34 4.47
CA ALA A 187 20.83 -50.60 3.04
C ALA A 187 19.65 -51.55 2.74
N LYS A 188 18.80 -51.14 1.80
CA LYS A 188 17.77 -51.98 1.16
C LYS A 188 18.46 -53.07 0.33
N LYS A 189 17.97 -54.32 0.40
CA LYS A 189 18.24 -55.38 -0.56
C LYS A 189 16.92 -55.92 -1.09
N LYS A 190 16.84 -55.92 -2.42
CA LYS A 190 15.99 -56.68 -3.36
C LYS A 190 14.48 -56.47 -3.26
#